data_AF-A0A536USL1-F1
#
_entry.id   AF-A0A536USL1-F1
#
_cell.length_a   1.000
_cell.length_b   1.000
_cell.length_c   1.000
_cell.angle_alpha   90.00
_cell.angle_beta   90.00
_cell.angle_gamma   90.00
#
_symmetry.space_group_name_H-M   'P 1'
#
loop_
_entity.id
_entity.type
_entity.pdbx_description
1 polymer ?
#
loop_
_entity_poly.entity_id
_entity_poly.type
_entity_poly.pdbx_seq_one_letter_code
_entity_poly.pdbx_strand_id
1 'polypeptide(L)'
;MKISQPLRVGIGGPVGSGKTALTLSLCLALRDRLQLAVVTNDIYTEEDAQFLVRSQALPAERIIGVETGGCPHTAIREDASINLEAVERLANRFGDLDVVFVESGGDNLAATFSPELSDLTLYVI
;
A
#
# COMPACT_ATOMS: atom_id res chain seq x y z
N MET A 1 -4.63 24.44 5.51
CA MET A 1 -3.40 23.65 5.36
C MET A 1 -3.34 23.15 3.92
N LYS A 2 -2.16 23.20 3.29
CA LYS A 2 -1.99 22.68 1.93
C LYS A 2 -1.86 21.17 2.07
N ILE A 3 -2.87 20.40 1.67
CA ILE A 3 -2.78 18.94 1.64
C ILE A 3 -1.76 18.62 0.55
N SER A 4 -0.58 18.09 0.93
CA SER A 4 0.34 17.53 -0.04
C SER A 4 -0.32 16.28 -0.63
N GLN A 5 -0.35 16.16 -1.96
CA GLN A 5 -0.63 14.87 -2.58
C GLN A 5 0.61 14.01 -2.41
N PRO A 6 0.56 12.92 -1.61
CA PRO A 6 1.72 12.06 -1.43
C PRO A 6 2.01 11.31 -2.74
N LEU A 7 3.27 10.97 -2.96
CA LEU A 7 3.64 10.02 -4.01
C LEU A 7 3.04 8.65 -3.67
N ARG A 8 2.25 8.07 -4.57
CA ARG A 8 1.67 6.74 -4.39
C ARG A 8 2.51 5.72 -5.12
N VAL A 9 3.03 4.75 -4.38
CA VAL A 9 3.91 3.70 -4.91
C VAL A 9 3.21 2.36 -4.79
N GLY A 10 2.78 1.81 -5.93
CA GLY A 10 2.21 0.46 -6.00
C GLY A 10 3.30 -0.60 -5.88
N ILE A 11 3.10 -1.60 -5.02
CA ILE A 11 3.98 -2.76 -4.85
C ILE A 11 3.21 -4.01 -5.29
N GLY A 12 3.54 -4.48 -6.49
CA GLY A 12 2.88 -5.61 -7.16
C GLY A 12 3.76 -6.85 -7.25
N GLY A 13 3.16 -8.01 -7.50
CA GLY A 13 3.89 -9.26 -7.72
C GLY A 13 3.13 -10.52 -7.26
N PRO A 14 3.65 -11.72 -7.61
CA PRO A 14 3.08 -13.00 -7.19
C PRO A 14 2.90 -13.17 -5.67
N VAL A 15 2.00 -14.09 -5.31
CA VAL A 15 1.92 -14.58 -3.93
C VAL A 15 3.28 -15.17 -3.54
N GLY A 16 3.81 -14.74 -2.39
CA GLY A 16 5.11 -15.21 -1.89
C GLY A 16 6.35 -14.58 -2.53
N SER A 17 6.23 -13.59 -3.43
CA SER A 17 7.41 -12.95 -4.05
C SER A 17 8.20 -12.02 -3.12
N GLY A 18 7.67 -11.72 -1.92
CA GLY A 18 8.34 -10.87 -0.93
C GLY A 18 7.91 -9.41 -0.95
N LYS A 19 6.72 -9.10 -1.47
CA LYS A 19 6.10 -7.75 -1.43
C LYS A 19 6.09 -7.16 -0.03
N THR A 20 5.51 -7.85 0.96
CA THR A 20 5.46 -7.41 2.36
C THR A 20 6.86 -7.18 2.95
N ALA A 21 7.83 -8.03 2.58
CA ALA A 21 9.22 -7.89 3.01
C ALA A 21 9.90 -6.64 2.41
N LEU A 22 9.61 -6.32 1.15
CA LEU A 22 10.04 -5.09 0.51
C LEU A 22 9.37 -3.88 1.16
N THR A 23 8.05 -3.91 1.37
CA THR A 23 7.27 -2.86 2.04
C THR A 23 7.88 -2.55 3.42
N LEU A 24 8.12 -3.59 4.24
CA LEU A 24 8.77 -3.45 5.54
C LEU A 24 10.15 -2.80 5.43
N SER A 25 10.99 -3.28 4.51
CA SER A 25 12.36 -2.78 4.33
C SER A 25 12.39 -1.31 3.90
N LEU A 26 11.48 -0.91 3.00
CA LEU A 26 11.33 0.47 2.56
C LEU A 26 10.86 1.36 3.71
N CYS A 27 9.85 0.93 4.48
CA CYS A 27 9.40 1.67 5.66
C CYS A 27 10.55 1.88 6.66
N LEU A 28 11.28 0.83 7.04
CA LEU A 28 12.38 0.93 8.01
C LEU A 28 13.50 1.85 7.51
N ALA A 29 13.82 1.81 6.21
CA ALA A 29 14.90 2.61 5.64
C ALA A 29 14.53 4.10 5.46
N LEU A 30 13.25 4.43 5.30
CA LEU A 30 12.80 5.76 4.88
C LEU A 30 12.03 6.54 5.94
N ARG A 31 11.45 5.88 6.96
CA ARG A 31 10.54 6.51 7.93
C ARG A 31 11.15 7.63 8.78
N ASP A 32 12.48 7.67 8.92
CA ASP A 32 13.16 8.74 9.67
C ASP A 32 13.42 9.99 8.80
N ARG A 33 13.13 9.90 7.49
CA ARG A 33 13.42 10.95 6.51
C ARG A 33 12.19 11.44 5.75
N LEU A 34 11.14 10.62 5.70
CA LEU A 34 9.90 10.87 4.97
C LEU A 34 8.69 10.55 5.84
N GLN A 35 7.59 11.27 5.62
CA GLN A 35 6.28 10.95 6.18
C GLN A 35 5.61 9.85 5.35
N LEU A 36 5.61 8.63 5.88
CA LEU A 36 5.13 7.43 5.20
C LEU A 36 3.77 6.98 5.72
N ALA A 37 3.02 6.31 4.85
CA ALA A 37 1.91 5.44 5.21
C ALA A 37 1.85 4.20 4.29
N VAL A 38 1.10 3.18 4.69
CA VAL A 38 0.95 1.94 3.93
C VAL A 38 -0.53 1.55 3.85
N VAL A 39 -0.95 1.13 2.66
CA VAL A 39 -2.19 0.40 2.41
C VAL A 39 -1.80 -1.00 1.95
N THR A 40 -2.25 -2.04 2.63
CA THR A 40 -2.02 -3.44 2.21
C THR A 40 -3.34 -4.06 1.77
N ASN A 41 -3.36 -4.69 0.61
CA ASN A 41 -4.49 -5.46 0.15
C ASN A 41 -4.34 -6.93 0.53
N ASP A 42 -5.43 -7.54 0.95
CA ASP A 42 -5.51 -8.97 1.20
C ASP A 42 -6.97 -9.41 0.94
N ILE A 43 -7.21 -10.68 0.62
CA ILE A 43 -8.48 -11.14 0.06
C ILE A 43 -9.57 -11.22 1.14
N TYR A 44 -9.23 -11.77 2.31
CA TYR A 44 -10.17 -12.07 3.39
C TYR A 44 -9.65 -11.73 4.79
N THR A 45 -8.45 -11.19 4.88
CA THR A 45 -7.75 -10.96 6.13
C THR A 45 -7.06 -9.59 6.11
N GLU A 46 -6.48 -9.20 7.24
CA GLU A 46 -5.60 -8.04 7.35
C GLU A 46 -4.19 -8.48 7.77
N GLU A 47 -3.75 -9.67 7.33
CA GLU A 47 -2.56 -10.32 7.88
C GLU A 47 -1.30 -9.50 7.60
N ASP A 48 -1.16 -8.97 6.38
CA ASP A 48 -0.03 -8.13 5.97
C ASP A 48 0.03 -6.82 6.77
N ALA A 49 -1.11 -6.13 6.95
CA ALA A 49 -1.19 -4.94 7.78
C ALA A 49 -0.75 -5.23 9.22
N GLN A 50 -1.29 -6.30 9.83
CA GLN A 50 -0.94 -6.68 11.18
C GLN A 50 0.53 -7.11 11.30
N PHE A 51 1.07 -7.78 10.28
CA PHE A 51 2.49 -8.15 10.22
C PHE A 51 3.38 -6.91 10.22
N LEU A 52 3.07 -5.90 9.41
CA LEU A 52 3.82 -4.65 9.36
C LEU A 52 3.75 -3.89 10.70
N VAL A 53 2.58 -3.88 11.35
CA VAL A 53 2.42 -3.29 12.70
C VAL A 53 3.27 -4.04 13.74
N ARG A 54 3.19 -5.38 13.78
CA ARG A 54 3.98 -6.21 14.72
C ARG A 54 5.48 -6.09 14.48
N SER A 55 5.89 -5.93 13.22
CA SER A 55 7.28 -5.71 12.81
C SER A 55 7.74 -4.27 13.03
N GLN A 56 6.87 -3.43 13.59
CA GLN A 56 7.12 -2.02 13.84
C GLN A 56 7.58 -1.28 12.57
N ALA A 57 6.99 -1.56 11.40
CA ALA A 57 7.32 -0.86 10.17
C ALA A 57 7.06 0.64 10.32
N LEU A 58 5.84 0.99 10.76
CA LEU A 58 5.35 2.32 11.09
C LEU A 58 4.40 2.23 12.30
N PRO A 59 4.06 3.35 12.96
CA PRO A 59 2.93 3.42 13.89
C PRO A 59 1.66 2.84 13.27
N ALA A 60 0.84 2.14 14.07
CA ALA A 60 -0.31 1.39 13.55
C ALA A 60 -1.33 2.28 12.83
N GLU A 61 -1.48 3.53 13.26
CA GLU A 61 -2.37 4.51 12.63
C GLU A 61 -1.99 4.90 11.19
N ARG A 62 -0.78 4.56 10.75
CA ARG A 62 -0.25 4.81 9.39
C ARG A 62 -0.35 3.60 8.47
N ILE A 63 -0.91 2.48 8.95
CA ILE A 63 -1.08 1.26 8.18
C ILE A 63 -2.56 0.92 8.12
N ILE A 64 -3.09 0.75 6.91
CA ILE A 64 -4.47 0.32 6.68
C ILE A 64 -4.46 -0.99 5.92
N GLY A 65 -5.13 -2.01 6.46
CA GLY A 65 -5.49 -3.21 5.72
C GLY A 65 -6.77 -2.99 4.92
N VAL A 66 -6.80 -3.46 3.69
CA VAL A 66 -7.97 -3.40 2.80
C VAL A 66 -8.30 -4.81 2.34
N GLU A 67 -9.47 -5.28 2.74
CA GLU A 67 -10.03 -6.53 2.24
C GLU A 67 -10.61 -6.32 0.83
N THR A 68 -9.98 -6.93 -0.17
CA THR A 68 -10.37 -6.73 -1.59
C THR A 68 -11.47 -7.68 -2.06
N GLY A 69 -11.77 -8.73 -1.29
CA GLY A 69 -12.51 -9.87 -1.79
C GLY A 69 -11.73 -10.64 -2.87
N GLY A 70 -12.41 -11.56 -3.56
CA GLY A 70 -11.80 -12.60 -4.42
C GLY A 70 -11.07 -12.17 -5.69
N CYS A 71 -10.97 -10.88 -6.00
CA CYS A 71 -10.37 -10.37 -7.25
C CYS A 71 -9.33 -9.26 -6.97
N PRO A 72 -8.10 -9.61 -6.53
CA PRO A 72 -7.08 -8.63 -6.14
C PRO A 72 -6.68 -7.66 -7.26
N HIS A 73 -6.61 -8.10 -8.53
CA HIS A 73 -6.35 -7.19 -9.66
C HIS A 73 -7.39 -6.08 -9.78
N THR A 74 -8.68 -6.38 -9.53
CA THR A 74 -9.77 -5.41 -9.65
C THR A 74 -9.54 -4.25 -8.69
N ALA A 75 -9.18 -4.57 -7.45
CA ALA A 75 -8.98 -3.58 -6.39
C ALA A 75 -7.79 -2.63 -6.64
N ILE A 76 -6.88 -2.97 -7.55
CA ILE A 76 -5.73 -2.13 -7.90
C ILE A 76 -5.81 -1.54 -9.31
N ARG A 77 -6.76 -1.99 -10.15
CA ARG A 77 -6.84 -1.60 -11.57
C ARG A 77 -8.23 -1.17 -12.01
N GLU A 78 -9.17 -2.11 -12.17
CA GLU A 78 -10.49 -1.80 -12.74
C GLU A 78 -11.39 -1.00 -11.78
N ASP A 79 -11.34 -1.28 -10.49
CA ASP A 79 -12.07 -0.58 -9.45
C ASP A 79 -11.15 -0.36 -8.24
N ALA A 80 -10.32 0.68 -8.35
CA ALA A 80 -9.39 1.08 -7.31
C ALA A 80 -10.02 1.89 -6.18
N SER A 81 -11.36 2.04 -6.16
CA SER A 81 -12.06 2.97 -5.26
C SER A 81 -11.74 2.75 -3.78
N ILE A 82 -11.73 1.49 -3.33
CA ILE A 82 -11.44 1.14 -1.93
C ILE A 82 -10.01 1.54 -1.51
N ASN A 83 -9.05 1.39 -2.41
CA ASN A 83 -7.67 1.79 -2.17
C ASN A 83 -7.50 3.30 -2.23
N LEU A 84 -8.17 3.97 -3.17
CA LEU A 84 -8.18 5.43 -3.27
C LEU A 84 -8.77 6.07 -2.00
N GLU A 85 -9.86 5.51 -1.48
CA GLU A 85 -10.47 5.95 -0.22
C GLU A 85 -9.51 5.74 0.97
N ALA A 86 -8.83 4.59 1.05
CA ALA A 86 -7.85 4.32 2.09
C ALA A 86 -6.67 5.31 2.05
N VAL A 87 -6.15 5.59 0.85
CA VAL A 87 -5.09 6.59 0.63
C VAL A 87 -5.56 7.99 1.01
N GLU A 88 -6.76 8.40 0.62
CA GLU A 88 -7.34 9.70 0.97
C GLU A 88 -7.54 9.83 2.49
N ARG A 89 -8.01 8.77 3.15
CA ARG A 89 -8.16 8.74 4.62
C ARG A 89 -6.82 8.96 5.33
N LEU A 90 -5.75 8.33 4.86
CA LEU A 90 -4.40 8.55 5.39
C LEU A 90 -3.91 9.97 5.13
N ALA A 91 -4.06 10.46 3.90
CA ALA A 91 -3.65 11.81 3.53
C ALA A 91 -4.37 12.89 4.36
N ASN A 92 -5.69 12.75 4.55
CA ASN A 92 -6.49 13.66 5.37
C ASN A 92 -6.15 13.57 6.86
N ARG A 93 -5.78 12.39 7.36
CA ARG A 93 -5.44 12.17 8.77
C ARG A 93 -4.12 12.83 9.17
N PHE A 94 -3.09 12.73 8.33
CA PHE A 94 -1.74 13.19 8.65
C PHE A 94 -1.42 14.56 8.03
N GLY A 95 -1.95 14.86 6.85
CA GLY A 95 -1.85 16.18 6.20
C GLY A 95 -0.47 16.54 5.63
N ASP A 96 0.57 15.76 5.96
CA ASP A 96 1.97 15.99 5.59
C ASP A 96 2.66 14.75 4.99
N LEU A 97 1.90 13.79 4.48
CA LEU A 97 2.47 12.57 3.87
C LEU A 97 3.31 12.92 2.62
N ASP A 98 4.49 12.31 2.57
CA ASP A 98 5.39 12.33 1.41
C ASP A 98 5.10 11.15 0.48
N VAL A 99 4.89 9.94 1.05
CA VAL A 99 4.72 8.70 0.30
C VAL A 99 3.65 7.81 0.93
N VAL A 100 2.81 7.20 0.09
CA VAL A 100 1.94 6.08 0.47
C VAL A 100 2.29 4.86 -0.36
N PHE A 101 2.69 3.77 0.31
CA PHE A 101 2.87 2.47 -0.35
C PHE A 101 1.53 1.76 -0.44
N VAL A 102 1.20 1.21 -1.61
CA VAL A 102 0.00 0.39 -1.82
C VAL A 102 0.44 -1.01 -2.24
N GLU A 103 0.39 -1.95 -1.33
CA GLU A 103 0.76 -3.34 -1.58
C GLU A 103 -0.45 -4.15 -2.08
N SER A 104 -0.32 -4.76 -3.25
CA SER A 104 -1.36 -5.66 -3.78
C SER A 104 -1.43 -7.00 -3.02
N GLY A 105 -2.59 -7.66 -2.98
CA GLY A 105 -2.81 -8.95 -2.29
C GLY A 105 -2.17 -10.18 -2.94
N GLY A 106 -1.22 -9.99 -3.86
CA GLY A 106 -0.61 -11.05 -4.64
C GLY A 106 -1.47 -11.47 -5.83
N ASP A 107 -0.86 -11.48 -7.01
CA ASP A 107 -1.57 -11.79 -8.25
C ASP A 107 -0.58 -12.34 -9.30
N ASN A 108 -1.06 -12.79 -10.44
CA ASN A 108 -0.23 -13.32 -11.52
C ASN A 108 0.62 -12.22 -12.20
N LEU A 109 1.47 -12.64 -13.15
CA LEU A 109 2.41 -11.78 -13.88
C LEU A 109 1.75 -10.65 -14.71
N ALA A 110 0.43 -10.69 -14.92
CA ALA A 110 -0.32 -9.68 -15.67
C ALA A 110 -0.89 -8.55 -14.78
N ALA A 111 -0.64 -8.60 -13.47
CA ALA A 111 -1.14 -7.59 -12.54
C ALA A 111 -0.41 -6.24 -12.71
N THR A 112 -1.19 -5.18 -12.88
CA THR A 112 -0.71 -3.82 -13.11
C THR A 112 -1.59 -2.85 -12.34
N PHE A 113 -1.01 -1.82 -11.72
CA PHE A 113 -1.79 -0.79 -11.05
C PHE A 113 -2.44 0.17 -12.04
N SER A 114 -3.63 0.68 -11.70
CA SER A 114 -4.23 1.83 -12.36
C SER A 114 -3.32 3.06 -12.18
N PRO A 115 -3.12 3.88 -13.23
CA PRO A 115 -2.47 5.18 -13.11
C PRO A 115 -3.17 6.12 -12.12
N GLU A 116 -4.46 5.90 -11.86
CA GLU A 116 -5.19 6.67 -10.86
C GLU A 116 -4.77 6.32 -9.44
N LEU A 117 -4.29 5.10 -9.18
CA LEU A 117 -3.91 4.62 -7.86
C LEU A 117 -2.40 4.72 -7.58
N SER A 118 -1.57 4.58 -8.61
CA SER A 118 -0.12 4.44 -8.47
C SER A 118 0.62 5.37 -9.43
N ASP A 119 1.44 6.27 -8.88
CA ASP A 119 2.29 7.18 -9.66
C ASP A 119 3.58 6.48 -10.12
N LEU A 120 4.08 5.53 -9.31
CA LEU A 120 5.20 4.64 -9.63
C LEU A 120 4.90 3.22 -9.17
N THR A 121 5.30 2.21 -9.94
CA THR A 121 5.05 0.80 -9.59
C THR A 121 6.36 0.03 -9.46
N LEU A 122 6.49 -0.70 -8.36
CA LEU A 122 7.52 -1.71 -8.13
C LEU A 122 6.90 -3.09 -8.33
N TYR A 123 7.52 -3.93 -9.15
CA TYR A 123 7.06 -5.30 -9.39
C TYR A 123 8.10 -6.29 -8.86
N VAL A 124 7.67 -7.17 -7.95
CA VAL A 124 8.54 -8.10 -7.21
C VAL A 124 8.33 -9.53 -7.73
N ILE A 125 9.40 -10.19 -8.16
CA ILE A 125 9.42 -11.55 -8.74
C ILE A 125 10.39 -12.49 -8.03
#